data_AF-A0A9X0CQE2-F1
#
_entry.id   AF-A0A9X0CQE2-F1
#
_cell.length_a   1.000
_cell.length_b   1.000
_cell.length_c   1.000
_cell.angle_alpha   90.00
_cell.angle_beta   90.00
_cell.angle_gamma   90.00
#
_symmetry.space_group_name_H-M   'P 1'
#
loop_
_entity.id
_entity.type
_entity.pdbx_description
1 polymer ?
#
loop_
_entity_poly.entity_id
_entity_poly.type
_entity_poly.pdbx_seq_one_letter_code
_entity_poly.pdbx_strand_id
1 'polypeptide(L)'
;MKAKSAKRTIVDEEEDIGDDESVDDAEIAPKSSSAADEFGAKDYRKITELKADHSSRPLWVAPDGHIFLESFSPVYKHAHDFLIAISEPVCRPEHIHEYRLTAYSLYAAVSVGLQTSDIIEYLRRLSKTTIPDGIIQFIKICTLSYGKVKMVLKHNRYFVESGHPEVLQHLLRDEEVQQCRKRTDDDIELGLGEDHLVKSTVGGKSSLKNLMESHLKQQNRNSHQKETAIPTDISDYIERIDQDEDEEESQTYSFEVAQEHIETLQRKCIELDYPLLAEYDFKNDSVNPDLNMDLKPTTVLRPYQEKSLRKMFGNGRARSGVIVLPCGSGKTLVGVTAACTVRKRCLVLCTSGVAVEQWRSQFKMWSTIDDRTICRFTSDAKDKPVNCNIAISTYSMVSFTGKRSWEAGEVMNFMQSQEWA
;
A
#
# COMPACT_ATOMS: atom_id res chain seq x y z
N MET A 1 -23.02 -63.51 -23.98
CA MET A 1 -24.38 -63.10 -23.51
C MET A 1 -24.51 -63.54 -22.07
N LYS A 2 -24.76 -62.73 -21.03
CA LYS A 2 -25.10 -61.32 -20.87
C LYS A 2 -24.35 -60.79 -19.63
N ALA A 3 -23.91 -59.55 -19.71
CA ALA A 3 -23.35 -58.77 -18.61
C ALA A 3 -24.39 -58.52 -17.51
N LYS A 4 -23.94 -58.47 -16.24
CA LYS A 4 -24.64 -57.76 -15.16
C LYS A 4 -23.67 -56.74 -14.57
N SER A 5 -23.95 -55.49 -14.91
CA SER A 5 -23.31 -54.28 -14.39
C SER A 5 -23.70 -54.10 -12.91
N ALA A 6 -22.71 -54.01 -12.04
CA ALA A 6 -22.88 -53.56 -10.67
C ALA A 6 -22.38 -52.11 -10.59
N LYS A 7 -23.31 -51.16 -10.66
CA LYS A 7 -23.07 -49.76 -10.30
C LYS A 7 -22.85 -49.70 -8.78
N ARG A 8 -21.61 -49.50 -8.35
CA ARG A 8 -21.31 -48.93 -7.03
C ARG A 8 -21.47 -47.43 -7.16
N THR A 9 -22.52 -46.90 -6.55
CA THR A 9 -22.70 -45.46 -6.32
C THR A 9 -21.67 -45.07 -5.26
N ILE A 10 -20.62 -44.39 -5.68
CA ILE A 10 -19.70 -43.67 -4.80
C ILE A 10 -20.45 -42.40 -4.44
N VAL A 11 -20.80 -42.27 -3.17
CA VAL A 11 -21.28 -41.02 -2.60
C VAL A 11 -20.00 -40.22 -2.34
N ASP A 12 -19.76 -39.20 -3.18
CA ASP A 12 -18.76 -38.18 -2.93
C ASP A 12 -19.25 -37.36 -1.74
N GLU A 13 -18.71 -37.64 -0.56
CA GLU A 13 -18.74 -36.71 0.57
C GLU A 13 -17.69 -35.63 0.29
N GLU A 14 -18.12 -34.59 -0.44
CA GLU A 14 -17.42 -33.30 -0.44
C GLU A 14 -17.55 -32.72 0.97
N GLU A 15 -16.49 -32.82 1.76
CA GLU A 15 -16.33 -32.05 3.00
C GLU A 15 -16.27 -30.57 2.62
N ASP A 16 -17.40 -29.90 2.86
CA ASP A 16 -17.62 -28.46 2.81
C ASP A 16 -16.68 -27.81 3.83
N ILE A 17 -15.49 -27.39 3.37
CA ILE A 17 -14.56 -26.57 4.13
C ILE A 17 -15.22 -25.21 4.24
N GLY A 18 -15.77 -24.94 5.43
CA GLY A 18 -16.49 -23.72 5.76
C GLY A 18 -15.78 -22.48 5.21
N ASP A 19 -16.54 -21.75 4.40
CA ASP A 19 -16.24 -20.40 3.98
C ASP A 19 -15.89 -19.57 5.22
N ASP A 20 -14.62 -19.17 5.29
CA ASP A 20 -14.13 -18.13 6.17
C ASP A 20 -15.01 -16.90 5.91
N GLU A 21 -15.74 -16.44 6.93
CA GLU A 21 -16.67 -15.31 6.85
C GLU A 21 -15.93 -14.11 6.28
N SER A 22 -16.13 -13.86 4.98
CA SER A 22 -15.79 -12.59 4.36
C SER A 22 -16.64 -11.54 5.04
N VAL A 23 -16.03 -10.81 5.98
CA VAL A 23 -16.60 -9.62 6.58
C VAL A 23 -17.20 -8.78 5.46
N ASP A 24 -18.50 -8.53 5.53
CA ASP A 24 -19.31 -7.90 4.50
C ASP A 24 -18.73 -6.55 4.04
N ASP A 25 -17.90 -6.57 2.99
CA ASP A 25 -17.38 -5.38 2.28
C ASP A 25 -18.50 -4.50 1.65
N ALA A 26 -19.76 -4.94 1.75
CA ALA A 26 -20.94 -4.28 1.22
C ALA A 26 -21.62 -3.27 2.16
N GLU A 27 -21.22 -3.19 3.44
CA GLU A 27 -21.95 -2.37 4.42
C GLU A 27 -21.54 -0.89 4.46
N ILE A 28 -20.38 -0.52 3.91
CA ILE A 28 -19.84 0.86 3.99
C ILE A 28 -19.86 1.61 2.64
N ALA A 29 -20.41 1.03 1.57
CA ALA A 29 -20.71 1.81 0.38
C ALA A 29 -21.91 2.75 0.66
N PRO A 30 -21.93 3.99 0.17
CA PRO A 30 -23.09 4.86 0.31
C PRO A 30 -24.31 4.18 -0.32
N LYS A 31 -25.17 3.58 0.50
CA LYS A 31 -26.46 2.99 0.09
C LYS A 31 -27.38 4.15 -0.33
N SER A 32 -27.20 4.66 -1.54
CA SER A 32 -28.15 5.61 -2.10
C SER A 32 -29.41 4.83 -2.50
N SER A 33 -30.48 4.98 -1.74
CA SER A 33 -31.83 4.53 -2.10
C SER A 33 -32.40 5.43 -3.21
N SER A 34 -31.77 5.43 -4.38
CA SER A 34 -32.33 6.07 -5.57
C SER A 34 -33.50 5.22 -6.05
N ALA A 35 -34.68 5.82 -6.19
CA ALA A 35 -35.84 5.15 -6.78
C ALA A 35 -35.44 4.61 -8.16
N ALA A 36 -35.50 3.29 -8.31
CA ALA A 36 -35.37 2.68 -9.62
C ALA A 36 -36.58 3.08 -10.47
N ASP A 37 -36.33 3.41 -11.73
CA ASP A 37 -37.36 3.66 -12.71
C ASP A 37 -38.14 2.36 -13.01
N GLU A 38 -39.22 2.45 -13.78
CA GLU A 38 -40.09 1.33 -14.15
C GLU A 38 -39.33 0.16 -14.82
N PHE A 39 -38.13 0.44 -15.36
CA PHE A 39 -37.25 -0.54 -16.02
C PHE A 39 -36.02 -0.92 -15.19
N GLY A 40 -35.94 -0.54 -13.90
CA GLY A 40 -34.84 -0.90 -13.00
C GLY A 40 -33.59 -0.01 -13.12
N ALA A 41 -33.65 1.08 -13.91
CA ALA A 41 -32.55 2.04 -14.01
C ALA A 41 -32.56 3.00 -12.81
N LYS A 42 -31.38 3.33 -12.27
CA LYS A 42 -31.25 4.30 -11.17
C LYS A 42 -31.24 5.73 -11.73
N ASP A 43 -32.20 6.56 -11.32
CA ASP A 43 -32.22 7.97 -11.71
C ASP A 43 -31.47 8.85 -10.70
N TYR A 44 -30.33 9.41 -11.13
CA TYR A 44 -29.49 10.31 -10.34
C TYR A 44 -29.69 11.80 -10.66
N ARG A 45 -30.58 12.14 -11.60
CA ARG A 45 -30.79 13.54 -12.06
C ARG A 45 -31.34 14.46 -10.98
N LYS A 46 -32.02 13.92 -9.96
CA LYS A 46 -32.57 14.69 -8.83
C LYS A 46 -31.51 15.06 -7.79
N ILE A 47 -30.39 14.33 -7.77
CA ILE A 47 -29.34 14.46 -6.75
C ILE A 47 -28.13 15.22 -7.34
N THR A 48 -27.88 15.05 -8.63
CA THR A 48 -26.72 15.64 -9.31
C THR A 48 -27.17 16.67 -10.34
N GLU A 49 -26.59 17.88 -10.25
CA GLU A 49 -26.84 18.95 -11.19
C GLU A 49 -25.65 19.05 -12.17
N LEU A 50 -25.95 19.30 -13.44
CA LEU A 50 -24.94 19.46 -14.48
C LEU A 50 -24.35 20.87 -14.40
N LYS A 51 -23.03 20.98 -14.31
CA LYS A 51 -22.34 22.28 -14.34
C LYS A 51 -22.32 22.86 -15.76
N ALA A 52 -22.25 24.18 -15.87
CA ALA A 52 -22.12 24.86 -17.17
C ALA A 52 -20.86 24.43 -17.94
N ASP A 53 -19.75 24.17 -17.24
CA ASP A 53 -18.47 23.77 -17.83
C ASP A 53 -18.35 22.25 -18.09
N HIS A 54 -19.46 21.56 -18.35
CA HIS A 54 -19.45 20.10 -18.45
C HIS A 54 -18.62 19.56 -19.62
N SER A 55 -18.29 20.38 -20.62
CA SER A 55 -17.52 19.95 -21.80
C SER A 55 -16.01 19.83 -21.53
N SER A 56 -15.48 20.56 -20.55
CA SER A 56 -14.04 20.64 -20.25
C SER A 56 -13.59 19.72 -19.10
N ARG A 57 -14.53 19.03 -18.45
CA ARG A 57 -14.30 18.19 -17.26
C ARG A 57 -14.47 16.71 -17.60
N PRO A 58 -13.62 15.78 -17.16
CA PRO A 58 -13.68 14.40 -17.64
C PRO A 58 -14.46 13.41 -16.75
N LEU A 59 -14.94 13.81 -15.56
CA LEU A 59 -15.49 12.87 -14.56
C LEU A 59 -17.01 12.97 -14.39
N TRP A 60 -17.65 11.81 -14.21
CA TRP A 60 -18.97 11.66 -13.60
C TRP A 60 -18.85 10.90 -12.29
N VAL A 61 -19.45 11.46 -11.23
CA VAL A 61 -19.44 10.86 -9.89
C VAL A 61 -20.88 10.49 -9.54
N ALA A 62 -21.12 9.20 -9.37
CA ALA A 62 -22.41 8.68 -8.95
C ALA A 62 -22.52 8.61 -7.42
N PRO A 63 -23.73 8.73 -6.83
CA PRO A 63 -23.93 8.68 -5.39
C PRO A 63 -23.58 7.33 -4.74
N ASP A 64 -23.48 6.26 -5.53
CA ASP A 64 -23.14 4.90 -5.10
C ASP A 64 -21.63 4.64 -5.03
N GLY A 65 -20.80 5.65 -5.31
CA GLY A 65 -19.34 5.56 -5.26
C GLY A 65 -18.69 5.19 -6.60
N HIS A 66 -19.48 4.97 -7.67
CA HIS A 66 -18.93 4.77 -9.00
C HIS A 66 -18.48 6.10 -9.63
N ILE A 67 -17.31 6.08 -10.26
CA ILE A 67 -16.73 7.20 -11.00
C ILE A 67 -16.48 6.77 -12.43
N PHE A 68 -17.00 7.53 -13.39
CA PHE A 68 -16.72 7.34 -14.80
C PHE A 68 -15.75 8.41 -15.30
N LEU A 69 -14.71 7.97 -16.01
CA LEU A 69 -13.65 8.82 -16.55
C LEU A 69 -13.63 8.72 -18.08
N GLU A 70 -13.72 9.87 -18.75
CA GLU A 70 -13.59 9.97 -20.21
C GLU A 70 -12.12 9.97 -20.66
N SER A 71 -11.74 8.99 -21.50
CA SER A 71 -10.35 8.83 -21.97
C SER A 71 -9.94 9.82 -23.06
N PHE A 72 -10.91 10.44 -23.73
CA PHE A 72 -10.71 11.35 -24.85
C PHE A 72 -10.55 12.83 -24.44
N SER A 73 -10.68 13.16 -23.16
CA SER A 73 -10.50 14.52 -22.66
C SER A 73 -9.02 14.91 -22.61
N PRO A 74 -8.64 16.18 -22.92
CA PRO A 74 -7.26 16.64 -22.79
C PRO A 74 -6.73 16.55 -21.35
N VAL A 75 -7.62 16.58 -20.35
CA VAL A 75 -7.27 16.49 -18.91
C VAL A 75 -7.21 15.03 -18.42
N TYR A 76 -7.40 14.06 -19.31
CA TYR A 76 -7.43 12.64 -18.97
C TYR A 76 -6.22 12.18 -18.16
N LYS A 77 -5.00 12.57 -18.55
CA LYS A 77 -3.77 12.11 -17.87
C LYS A 77 -3.76 12.48 -16.39
N HIS A 78 -4.13 13.71 -16.06
CA HIS A 78 -4.19 14.19 -14.67
C HIS A 78 -5.32 13.50 -13.90
N ALA A 79 -6.51 13.39 -14.50
CA ALA A 79 -7.65 12.74 -13.87
C ALA A 79 -7.42 11.23 -13.64
N HIS A 80 -6.79 10.55 -14.59
CA HIS A 80 -6.41 9.15 -14.48
C HIS A 80 -5.40 8.91 -13.36
N ASP A 81 -4.38 9.76 -13.27
CA ASP A 81 -3.34 9.65 -12.24
C ASP A 81 -3.88 9.91 -10.84
N PHE A 82 -4.80 10.87 -10.71
CA PHE A 82 -5.55 11.14 -9.50
C PHE A 82 -6.44 9.95 -9.10
N LEU A 83 -7.23 9.41 -10.02
CA LEU A 83 -8.10 8.26 -9.74
C LEU A 83 -7.33 7.00 -9.35
N ILE A 84 -6.15 6.77 -9.93
CA ILE A 84 -5.24 5.69 -9.50
C ILE A 84 -4.75 5.86 -8.05
N ALA A 85 -4.75 7.07 -7.51
CA ALA A 85 -4.40 7.32 -6.11
C ALA A 85 -5.58 7.11 -5.16
N ILE A 86 -6.80 7.45 -5.57
CA ILE A 86 -7.96 7.53 -4.67
C ILE A 86 -9.02 6.44 -4.84
N SER A 87 -8.96 5.65 -5.91
CA SER A 87 -10.03 4.72 -6.29
C SER A 87 -9.50 3.42 -6.89
N GLU A 88 -10.32 2.38 -6.85
CA GLU A 88 -10.04 1.10 -7.48
C GLU A 88 -10.63 1.05 -8.90
N PRO A 89 -9.87 0.57 -9.90
CA PRO A 89 -10.40 0.41 -11.25
C PRO A 89 -11.35 -0.81 -11.31
N VAL A 90 -12.55 -0.61 -11.85
CA VAL A 90 -13.52 -1.69 -12.13
C VAL A 90 -13.34 -2.16 -13.57
N CYS A 91 -13.46 -1.25 -14.54
CA CYS A 91 -13.28 -1.56 -15.96
C CYS A 91 -12.55 -0.43 -16.71
N ARG A 92 -11.80 -0.79 -17.75
CA ARG A 92 -11.00 0.14 -18.57
C ARG A 92 -11.16 -0.15 -20.07
N PRO A 93 -12.36 0.08 -20.65
CA PRO A 93 -12.56 0.01 -22.10
C PRO A 93 -11.98 1.25 -22.79
N GLU A 94 -12.04 1.30 -24.12
CA GLU A 94 -11.33 2.31 -24.92
C GLU A 94 -11.73 3.77 -24.63
N HIS A 95 -13.01 4.03 -24.35
CA HIS A 95 -13.55 5.41 -24.27
C HIS A 95 -13.90 5.89 -22.86
N ILE A 96 -14.50 5.04 -22.02
CA ILE A 96 -15.00 5.43 -20.69
C ILE A 96 -14.54 4.41 -19.67
N HIS A 97 -13.67 4.82 -18.77
CA HIS A 97 -13.20 3.96 -17.68
C HIS A 97 -14.14 4.07 -16.49
N GLU A 98 -14.30 2.98 -15.75
CA GLU A 98 -15.07 2.92 -14.53
C GLU A 98 -14.15 2.62 -13.34
N TYR A 99 -14.29 3.44 -12.32
CA TYR A 99 -13.61 3.33 -11.04
C TYR A 99 -14.64 3.29 -9.92
N ARG A 100 -14.25 2.74 -8.78
CA ARG A 100 -15.08 2.67 -7.59
C ARG A 100 -14.33 3.23 -6.40
N LEU A 101 -14.97 4.15 -5.68
CA LEU A 101 -14.50 4.60 -4.38
C LEU A 101 -14.82 3.53 -3.35
N THR A 102 -13.79 3.08 -2.65
CA THR A 102 -13.89 2.13 -1.54
C THR A 102 -13.24 2.75 -0.31
N ALA A 103 -13.61 2.26 0.87
CA ALA A 103 -12.95 2.61 2.11
C ALA A 103 -11.42 2.40 2.01
N TYR A 104 -11.00 1.21 1.58
CA TYR A 104 -9.59 0.84 1.43
C TYR A 104 -8.80 1.74 0.47
N SER A 105 -9.39 2.12 -0.67
CA SER A 105 -8.71 3.00 -1.65
C SER A 105 -8.51 4.41 -1.11
N LEU A 106 -9.48 4.94 -0.35
CA LEU A 106 -9.32 6.21 0.36
C LEU A 106 -8.27 6.12 1.47
N TYR A 107 -8.16 4.99 2.17
CA TYR A 107 -7.12 4.77 3.17
C TYR A 107 -5.73 4.78 2.55
N ALA A 108 -5.58 4.10 1.41
CA ALA A 108 -4.34 4.12 0.64
C ALA A 108 -4.00 5.56 0.19
N ALA A 109 -5.00 6.34 -0.24
CA ALA A 109 -4.81 7.73 -0.65
C ALA A 109 -4.28 8.62 0.48
N VAL A 110 -4.90 8.57 1.66
CA VAL A 110 -4.43 9.34 2.84
C VAL A 110 -3.05 8.88 3.27
N SER A 111 -2.76 7.58 3.17
CA SER A 111 -1.43 7.05 3.46
C SER A 111 -0.37 7.68 2.55
N VAL A 112 -0.69 7.97 1.28
CA VAL A 112 0.21 8.67 0.35
C VAL A 112 0.51 10.10 0.78
N GLY A 113 -0.35 10.72 1.58
CA GLY A 113 -0.23 12.10 2.05
C GLY A 113 -1.32 13.03 1.53
N LEU A 114 -2.27 12.53 0.74
CA LEU A 114 -3.36 13.36 0.22
C LEU A 114 -4.32 13.75 1.34
N GLN A 115 -4.54 15.06 1.52
CA GLN A 115 -5.49 15.56 2.51
C GLN A 115 -6.94 15.41 2.05
N THR A 116 -7.86 15.30 3.01
CA THR A 116 -9.31 15.20 2.76
C THR A 116 -9.84 16.37 1.93
N SER A 117 -9.37 17.59 2.21
CA SER A 117 -9.73 18.81 1.49
C SER A 117 -9.35 18.72 0.02
N ASP A 118 -8.11 18.28 -0.26
CA ASP A 118 -7.59 18.17 -1.61
C ASP A 118 -8.37 17.16 -2.44
N ILE A 119 -8.65 15.98 -1.88
CA ILE A 119 -9.42 14.94 -2.58
C ILE A 119 -10.79 15.50 -3.01
N ILE A 120 -11.49 16.19 -2.11
CA ILE A 120 -12.80 16.78 -2.38
C ILE A 120 -12.67 17.90 -3.42
N GLU A 121 -11.67 18.76 -3.31
CA GLU A 121 -11.45 19.88 -4.23
C GLU A 121 -11.11 19.40 -5.64
N TYR A 122 -10.20 18.44 -5.78
CA TYR A 122 -9.86 17.83 -7.07
C TYR A 122 -11.06 17.17 -7.72
N LEU A 123 -11.84 16.39 -6.96
CA LEU A 123 -13.09 15.83 -7.48
C LEU A 123 -14.03 16.93 -7.95
N ARG A 124 -14.16 18.05 -7.21
CA ARG A 124 -15.04 19.16 -7.59
C ARG A 124 -14.57 19.87 -8.85
N ARG A 125 -13.26 20.02 -9.03
CA ARG A 125 -12.65 20.63 -10.23
C ARG A 125 -12.84 19.72 -11.45
N LEU A 126 -12.63 18.42 -11.31
CA LEU A 126 -12.69 17.46 -12.41
C LEU A 126 -14.09 16.91 -12.73
N SER A 127 -15.09 17.07 -11.85
CA SER A 127 -16.45 16.55 -12.07
C SER A 127 -17.33 17.45 -12.94
N LYS A 128 -17.97 16.86 -13.97
CA LYS A 128 -19.00 17.51 -14.81
C LYS A 128 -20.26 17.84 -14.02
N THR A 129 -20.62 16.99 -13.06
CA THR A 129 -21.77 17.16 -12.18
C THR A 129 -21.37 17.72 -10.82
N THR A 130 -22.34 18.23 -10.06
CA THR A 130 -22.17 18.45 -8.61
C THR A 130 -21.90 17.11 -7.92
N ILE A 131 -21.05 17.13 -6.89
CA ILE A 131 -20.75 15.93 -6.11
C ILE A 131 -21.87 15.73 -5.09
N PRO A 132 -22.48 14.54 -5.01
CA PRO A 132 -23.46 14.22 -3.98
C PRO A 132 -22.89 14.40 -2.56
N ASP A 133 -23.66 14.98 -1.65
CA ASP A 133 -23.23 15.20 -0.26
C ASP A 133 -22.88 13.89 0.46
N GLY A 134 -23.54 12.79 0.11
CA GLY A 134 -23.24 11.45 0.64
C GLY A 134 -21.80 11.00 0.35
N ILE A 135 -21.27 11.31 -0.84
CA ILE A 135 -19.87 11.00 -1.19
C ILE A 135 -18.91 11.89 -0.40
N ILE A 136 -19.25 13.16 -0.22
CA ILE A 136 -18.42 14.09 0.57
C ILE A 136 -18.36 13.64 2.04
N GLN A 137 -19.50 13.25 2.62
CA GLN A 137 -19.57 12.72 3.98
C GLN A 137 -18.79 11.41 4.09
N PHE A 138 -18.96 10.50 3.14
CA PHE A 138 -18.22 9.24 3.08
C PHE A 138 -16.70 9.47 3.05
N ILE A 139 -16.22 10.34 2.15
CA ILE A 139 -14.79 10.70 2.09
C ILE A 139 -14.34 11.29 3.42
N LYS A 140 -15.10 12.20 4.04
CA LYS A 140 -14.72 12.80 5.34
C LYS A 140 -14.61 11.76 6.46
N ILE A 141 -15.58 10.85 6.57
CA ILE A 141 -15.58 9.80 7.59
C ILE A 141 -14.36 8.89 7.39
N CYS A 142 -14.15 8.39 6.17
CA CYS A 142 -13.06 7.47 5.85
C CYS A 142 -11.67 8.11 5.89
N THR A 143 -11.53 9.43 5.81
CA THR A 143 -10.20 10.08 5.78
C THR A 143 -9.82 10.74 7.11
N LEU A 144 -10.80 11.02 7.99
CA LEU A 144 -10.52 11.65 9.28
C LEU A 144 -9.94 10.71 10.32
N SER A 145 -10.29 9.44 10.33
CA SER A 145 -9.72 8.48 11.28
C SER A 145 -8.49 7.76 10.72
N TYR A 146 -8.44 7.54 9.41
CA TYR A 146 -7.43 6.72 8.76
C TYR A 146 -6.15 7.48 8.43
N GLY A 147 -5.00 6.80 8.48
CA GLY A 147 -3.68 7.37 8.15
C GLY A 147 -3.05 8.24 9.24
N LYS A 148 -3.75 8.43 10.38
CA LYS A 148 -3.23 9.17 11.53
C LYS A 148 -2.31 8.34 12.41
N VAL A 149 -2.48 7.02 12.45
CA VAL A 149 -1.69 6.12 13.28
C VAL A 149 -0.84 5.22 12.40
N LYS A 150 0.46 5.20 12.66
CA LYS A 150 1.47 4.44 11.94
C LYS A 150 2.12 3.47 12.91
N MET A 151 2.29 2.23 12.49
CA MET A 151 3.12 1.27 13.20
C MET A 151 4.47 1.21 12.51
N VAL A 152 5.50 1.71 13.18
CA VAL A 152 6.85 1.84 12.64
C VAL A 152 7.77 0.86 13.33
N LEU A 153 8.45 0.03 12.55
CA LEU A 153 9.53 -0.81 13.05
C LEU A 153 10.85 -0.02 13.03
N LYS A 154 11.42 0.25 14.21
CA LYS A 154 12.72 0.94 14.39
C LYS A 154 13.61 0.14 15.33
N HIS A 155 14.85 -0.13 14.93
CA HIS A 155 15.84 -0.85 15.76
C HIS A 155 15.30 -2.14 16.39
N ASN A 156 14.54 -2.92 15.60
CA ASN A 156 13.85 -4.13 16.06
C ASN A 156 12.88 -3.92 17.25
N ARG A 157 12.24 -2.75 17.28
CA ARG A 157 11.16 -2.44 18.23
C ARG A 157 10.01 -1.80 17.48
N TYR A 158 8.81 -2.18 17.87
CA TYR A 158 7.58 -1.69 17.26
C TYR A 158 7.14 -0.44 18.00
N PHE A 159 6.99 0.65 17.25
CA PHE A 159 6.50 1.92 17.76
C PHE A 159 5.18 2.26 17.08
N VAL A 160 4.23 2.74 17.86
CA VAL A 160 3.02 3.36 17.32
C VAL A 160 3.25 4.87 17.29
N GLU A 161 3.25 5.45 16.09
CA GLU A 161 3.52 6.86 15.80
C GLU A 161 2.26 7.56 15.30
N SER A 162 2.05 8.80 15.76
CA SER A 162 1.05 9.70 15.20
C SER A 162 1.51 11.15 15.25
N GLY A 163 1.14 11.94 14.24
CA GLY A 163 1.25 13.40 14.28
C GLY A 163 0.18 14.07 15.16
N HIS A 164 -0.86 13.33 15.56
CA HIS A 164 -1.97 13.85 16.36
C HIS A 164 -1.96 13.21 17.76
N PRO A 165 -1.59 13.96 18.82
CA PRO A 165 -1.53 13.40 20.17
C PRO A 165 -2.91 12.97 20.69
N GLU A 166 -3.99 13.64 20.27
CA GLU A 166 -5.37 13.32 20.65
C GLU A 166 -5.77 11.89 20.26
N VAL A 167 -5.31 11.42 19.09
CA VAL A 167 -5.62 10.07 18.60
C VAL A 167 -4.89 9.02 19.42
N LEU A 168 -3.62 9.26 19.77
CA LEU A 168 -2.86 8.34 20.64
C LEU A 168 -3.45 8.29 22.04
N GLN A 169 -3.87 9.43 22.59
CA GLN A 169 -4.55 9.47 23.89
C GLN A 169 -5.87 8.69 23.85
N HIS A 170 -6.65 8.81 22.77
CA HIS A 170 -7.86 8.02 22.59
C HIS A 170 -7.55 6.52 22.52
N LEU A 171 -6.52 6.13 21.78
CA LEU A 171 -6.09 4.73 21.65
C LEU A 171 -5.61 4.15 22.99
N LEU A 172 -4.89 4.95 23.80
CA LEU A 172 -4.35 4.55 25.10
C LEU A 172 -5.40 4.46 26.22
N ARG A 173 -6.63 4.96 26.01
CA ARG A 173 -7.73 4.78 26.97
C ARG A 173 -8.29 3.36 26.96
N ASP A 174 -8.06 2.62 25.89
CA ASP A 174 -8.49 1.22 25.79
C ASP A 174 -7.54 0.32 26.60
N GLU A 175 -8.11 -0.53 27.45
CA GLU A 175 -7.35 -1.42 28.32
C GLU A 175 -6.51 -2.44 27.53
N GLU A 176 -7.00 -2.91 26.38
CA GLU A 176 -6.29 -3.89 25.55
C GLU A 176 -5.05 -3.27 24.91
N VAL A 177 -5.17 -2.05 24.39
CA VAL A 177 -4.04 -1.30 23.83
C VAL A 177 -3.02 -0.96 24.93
N GLN A 178 -3.49 -0.63 26.13
CA GLN A 178 -2.62 -0.35 27.27
C GLN A 178 -1.82 -1.57 27.70
N GLN A 179 -2.39 -2.78 27.63
CA GLN A 179 -1.69 -4.04 27.90
C GLN A 179 -0.64 -4.37 26.83
N CYS A 180 -0.88 -3.99 25.57
CA CYS A 180 0.08 -4.17 24.48
C CYS A 180 1.32 -3.26 24.60
N ARG A 181 1.20 -2.16 25.36
CA ARG A 181 2.30 -1.19 25.55
C ARG A 181 3.38 -1.79 26.43
N LYS A 182 4.61 -1.77 25.92
CA LYS A 182 5.78 -2.13 26.72
C LYS A 182 6.16 -0.92 27.58
N ARG A 183 5.96 -1.01 28.90
CA ARG A 183 6.44 -0.01 29.85
C ARG A 183 7.93 -0.25 30.09
N THR A 184 8.75 0.79 29.98
CA THR A 184 10.18 0.69 30.29
C THR A 184 10.38 0.82 31.79
N ASP A 185 11.33 0.10 32.39
CA ASP A 185 11.66 0.25 33.83
C ASP A 185 12.09 1.69 34.20
N ASP A 186 12.60 2.47 33.24
CA ASP A 186 12.91 3.90 33.41
C ASP A 186 11.66 4.76 33.71
N ASP A 187 10.47 4.34 33.25
CA ASP A 187 9.20 5.04 33.56
C ASP A 187 8.73 4.76 35.00
N ILE A 188 9.18 3.65 35.59
CA ILE A 188 8.80 3.20 36.94
C ILE A 188 9.72 3.84 37.99
N GLU A 189 11.00 4.05 37.69
CA GLU A 189 12.00 4.59 38.64
C GLU A 189 11.94 6.13 38.80
N LEU A 190 11.39 6.85 37.82
CA LEU A 190 11.33 8.32 37.83
C LEU A 190 10.07 8.93 38.47
N GLY A 191 9.06 8.14 38.84
CA GLY A 191 7.85 8.65 39.51
C GLY A 191 7.12 9.77 38.72
N LEU A 192 7.23 9.76 37.39
CA LEU A 192 6.56 10.71 36.49
C LEU A 192 5.31 10.03 35.91
N GLY A 193 4.16 10.70 36.05
CA GLY A 193 2.82 10.17 35.79
C GLY A 193 2.53 9.72 34.35
N GLU A 194 1.33 9.15 34.20
CA GLU A 194 0.80 8.23 33.18
C GLU A 194 0.93 8.59 31.67
N ASP A 195 1.54 9.72 31.29
CA ASP A 195 1.38 10.33 29.96
C ASP A 195 2.69 10.59 29.18
N HIS A 196 3.75 9.80 29.39
CA HIS A 196 4.98 10.01 28.62
C HIS A 196 4.87 9.44 27.19
N LEU A 197 4.52 10.31 26.23
CA LEU A 197 4.69 10.11 24.79
C LEU A 197 6.09 10.58 24.39
N VAL A 198 6.88 9.71 23.74
CA VAL A 198 8.21 10.09 23.24
C VAL A 198 8.01 11.05 22.06
N LYS A 199 8.45 12.30 22.23
CA LYS A 199 8.46 13.33 21.19
C LYS A 199 9.67 13.13 20.28
N SER A 200 9.46 12.97 18.99
CA SER A 200 10.53 12.94 18.00
C SER A 200 10.30 14.00 16.91
N THR A 201 11.30 14.84 16.66
CA THR A 201 11.32 15.79 15.55
C THR A 201 12.12 15.17 14.39
N VAL A 202 11.46 14.90 13.26
CA VAL A 202 12.13 14.39 12.06
C VAL A 202 12.45 15.57 11.15
N GLY A 203 13.68 16.07 11.21
CA GLY A 203 14.18 17.13 10.33
C GLY A 203 14.65 16.56 8.98
N GLY A 204 13.83 16.72 7.94
CA GLY A 204 14.17 16.34 6.56
C GLY A 204 15.14 17.33 5.90
N LYS A 205 16.43 17.27 6.21
CA LYS A 205 17.44 18.06 5.46
C LYS A 205 17.74 17.42 4.10
N SER A 206 17.05 17.86 3.04
CA SER A 206 17.31 17.42 1.66
C SER A 206 18.54 18.11 1.04
N SER A 207 19.75 17.66 1.41
CA SER A 207 21.01 18.12 0.79
C SER A 207 21.26 17.56 -0.63
N LEU A 208 20.23 17.09 -1.32
CA LEU A 208 20.32 16.46 -2.66
C LEU A 208 19.70 17.33 -3.79
N LYS A 209 18.96 18.40 -3.48
CA LYS A 209 18.36 19.29 -4.49
C LYS A 209 19.40 20.09 -5.29
N ASN A 210 20.55 20.47 -4.69
CA ASN A 210 21.54 21.32 -5.34
C ASN A 210 22.30 20.68 -6.53
N LEU A 211 22.35 19.35 -6.63
CA LEU A 211 23.06 18.67 -7.72
C LEU A 211 22.18 18.44 -8.96
N MET A 212 20.88 18.18 -8.76
CA MET A 212 19.97 17.81 -9.85
C MET A 212 19.31 19.02 -10.53
N GLU A 213 19.19 20.15 -9.84
CA GLU A 213 18.63 21.39 -10.38
C GLU A 213 19.54 22.06 -11.43
N SER A 214 20.85 21.75 -11.39
CA SER A 214 21.84 22.26 -12.35
C SER A 214 21.73 21.63 -13.75
N HIS A 215 21.20 20.40 -13.85
CA HIS A 215 21.10 19.67 -15.13
C HIS A 215 19.77 19.88 -15.87
N LEU A 216 18.69 20.27 -15.18
CA LEU A 216 17.39 20.49 -15.83
C LEU A 216 17.22 21.91 -16.41
N LYS A 217 17.95 22.92 -15.89
CA LYS A 217 17.87 24.31 -16.37
C LYS A 217 18.61 24.57 -17.69
N GLN A 218 19.40 23.63 -18.22
CA GLN A 218 20.07 23.79 -19.52
C GLN A 218 19.30 23.22 -20.73
N GLN A 219 18.28 22.37 -20.55
CA GLN A 219 17.55 21.78 -21.68
C GLN A 219 16.23 22.48 -22.05
N ASN A 220 15.71 23.39 -21.21
CA ASN A 220 14.38 23.97 -21.42
C ASN A 220 14.36 25.36 -22.09
N ARG A 221 15.39 25.73 -22.86
CA ARG A 221 15.42 27.00 -23.62
C ARG A 221 14.94 26.90 -25.07
N ASN A 222 14.57 25.73 -25.59
CA ASN A 222 14.13 25.59 -26.98
C ASN A 222 12.96 24.60 -27.13
N SER A 223 11.73 25.07 -26.91
CA SER A 223 10.54 24.63 -27.66
C SER A 223 9.33 25.49 -27.30
N HIS A 224 9.04 26.47 -28.15
CA HIS A 224 7.78 27.19 -28.15
C HIS A 224 6.66 26.37 -28.81
N GLN A 225 5.45 26.59 -28.30
CA GLN A 225 4.13 26.40 -28.94
C GLN A 225 3.58 24.98 -29.06
N LYS A 226 2.74 24.62 -28.08
CA LYS A 226 1.38 24.12 -28.32
C LYS A 226 0.50 24.52 -27.13
N GLU A 227 -0.42 25.46 -27.37
CA GLU A 227 -1.46 25.83 -26.42
C GLU A 227 -2.30 24.59 -26.11
N THR A 228 -2.10 24.02 -24.92
CA THR A 228 -3.07 23.10 -24.34
C THR A 228 -4.11 23.93 -23.61
N ALA A 229 -5.36 23.84 -24.06
CA ALA A 229 -6.54 24.43 -23.43
C ALA A 229 -6.85 23.73 -22.08
N ILE A 230 -5.93 23.86 -21.12
CA ILE A 230 -6.12 23.49 -19.73
C ILE A 230 -6.43 24.80 -19.01
N PRO A 231 -7.58 24.93 -18.32
CA PRO A 231 -7.82 26.07 -17.44
C PRO A 231 -6.63 26.22 -16.47
N THR A 232 -5.98 27.39 -16.50
CA THR A 232 -4.74 27.69 -15.74
C THR A 232 -4.90 27.43 -14.25
N ASP A 233 -6.10 27.63 -13.71
CA ASP A 233 -6.48 27.36 -12.32
C ASP A 233 -6.21 25.91 -11.88
N ILE A 234 -6.36 24.92 -12.77
CA ILE A 234 -6.12 23.50 -12.42
C ILE A 234 -4.61 23.21 -12.33
N SER A 235 -3.82 23.74 -13.27
CA SER A 235 -2.37 23.56 -13.28
C SER A 235 -1.69 24.30 -12.13
N ASP A 236 -2.09 25.55 -11.88
CA ASP A 236 -1.51 26.39 -10.82
C ASP A 236 -1.79 25.83 -9.41
N TYR A 237 -2.92 25.13 -9.22
CA TYR A 237 -3.23 24.46 -7.94
C TYR A 237 -2.40 23.19 -7.73
N ILE A 238 -2.17 22.40 -8.79
CA ILE A 238 -1.31 21.21 -8.74
C ILE A 238 0.12 21.59 -8.36
N GLU A 239 0.66 22.67 -8.95
CA GLU A 239 2.01 23.14 -8.64
C GLU A 239 2.16 23.71 -7.23
N ARG A 240 1.08 24.25 -6.63
CA ARG A 240 1.10 24.71 -5.23
C ARG A 240 1.12 23.57 -4.23
N ILE A 241 0.36 22.50 -4.46
CA ILE A 241 0.36 21.33 -3.56
C ILE A 241 1.72 20.63 -3.54
N ASP A 242 2.36 20.47 -4.70
CA ASP A 242 3.71 19.90 -4.78
C ASP A 242 4.77 20.78 -4.04
N GLN A 243 4.48 22.07 -3.80
CA GLN A 243 5.34 22.99 -3.04
C GLN A 243 5.01 23.00 -1.54
N ASP A 244 3.73 22.90 -1.16
CA ASP A 244 3.29 22.92 0.24
C ASP A 244 3.60 21.60 0.98
N GLU A 245 3.81 20.48 0.28
CA GLU A 245 4.24 19.19 0.87
C GLU A 245 5.65 19.25 1.52
N ASP A 246 6.49 20.23 1.16
CA ASP A 246 7.90 20.30 1.58
C ASP A 246 8.13 21.14 2.87
N GLU A 247 7.13 21.84 3.43
CA GLU A 247 7.35 22.87 4.48
C GLU A 247 6.85 22.57 5.92
N GLU A 248 6.12 21.49 6.20
CA GLU A 248 5.61 21.26 7.56
C GLU A 248 6.52 20.34 8.42
N GLU A 249 7.26 20.93 9.36
CA GLU A 249 7.90 20.22 10.48
C GLU A 249 6.83 19.62 11.41
N SER A 250 6.33 18.44 11.07
CA SER A 250 5.29 17.76 11.87
C SER A 250 5.88 17.11 13.13
N GLN A 251 5.34 17.46 14.30
CA GLN A 251 5.73 16.85 15.58
C GLN A 251 5.11 15.45 15.68
N THR A 252 5.94 14.42 15.84
CA THR A 252 5.47 13.03 15.94
C THR A 252 5.61 12.52 17.37
N TYR A 253 4.53 11.92 17.87
CA TYR A 253 4.44 11.29 19.19
C TYR A 253 4.46 9.77 19.03
N SER A 254 5.13 9.06 19.94
CA SER A 254 5.23 7.60 19.87
C SER A 254 5.28 6.88 21.21
N PHE A 255 4.88 5.61 21.22
CA PHE A 255 5.09 4.66 22.33
C PHE A 255 5.50 3.27 21.81
N GLU A 256 6.23 2.50 22.62
CA GLU A 256 6.74 1.15 22.28
C GLU A 256 5.68 0.06 22.57
N VAL A 257 5.60 -0.93 21.68
CA VAL A 257 4.67 -2.07 21.74
C VAL A 257 5.43 -3.39 21.80
N ALA A 258 4.92 -4.33 22.58
CA ALA A 258 5.47 -5.68 22.65
C ALA A 258 5.15 -6.51 21.39
N GLN A 259 6.13 -7.25 20.87
CA GLN A 259 6.00 -7.99 19.61
C GLN A 259 4.90 -9.08 19.65
N GLU A 260 4.70 -9.70 20.80
CA GLU A 260 3.72 -10.78 21.00
C GLU A 260 2.27 -10.31 20.84
N HIS A 261 2.01 -9.01 21.06
CA HIS A 261 0.66 -8.43 21.07
C HIS A 261 0.35 -7.59 19.82
N ILE A 262 1.20 -7.63 18.79
CA ILE A 262 0.98 -6.84 17.55
C ILE A 262 -0.34 -7.22 16.87
N GLU A 263 -0.65 -8.50 16.78
CA GLU A 263 -1.87 -8.96 16.13
C GLU A 263 -3.13 -8.49 16.88
N THR A 264 -3.13 -8.59 18.21
CA THR A 264 -4.19 -8.08 19.08
C THR A 264 -4.35 -6.58 18.90
N LEU A 265 -3.24 -5.84 18.90
CA LEU A 265 -3.24 -4.40 18.68
C LEU A 265 -3.82 -4.03 17.31
N GLN A 266 -3.41 -4.70 16.24
CA GLN A 266 -3.92 -4.47 14.89
C GLN A 266 -5.43 -4.69 14.80
N ARG A 267 -5.91 -5.81 15.34
CA ARG A 267 -7.34 -6.14 15.39
C ARG A 267 -8.11 -5.07 16.15
N LYS A 268 -7.62 -4.67 17.33
CA LYS A 268 -8.28 -3.65 18.15
C LYS A 268 -8.30 -2.28 17.49
N CYS A 269 -7.21 -1.91 16.84
CA CYS A 269 -7.11 -0.68 16.07
C CYS A 269 -8.11 -0.64 14.92
N ILE A 270 -8.41 -1.78 14.28
CA ILE A 270 -9.46 -1.88 13.26
C ILE A 270 -10.85 -1.69 13.90
N GLU A 271 -11.12 -2.32 15.05
CA GLU A 271 -12.39 -2.14 15.79
C GLU A 271 -12.64 -0.69 16.24
N LEU A 272 -11.57 0.05 16.54
CA LEU A 272 -11.62 1.46 16.94
C LEU A 272 -11.63 2.44 15.76
N ASP A 273 -11.75 1.96 14.52
CA ASP A 273 -11.70 2.75 13.27
C ASP A 273 -10.36 3.49 13.04
N TYR A 274 -9.28 3.07 13.69
CA TYR A 274 -7.92 3.62 13.55
C TYR A 274 -6.91 2.54 13.12
N PRO A 275 -7.01 1.97 11.90
CA PRO A 275 -6.10 0.90 11.52
C PRO A 275 -4.65 1.40 11.42
N LEU A 276 -3.74 0.50 11.74
CA LEU A 276 -2.31 0.77 11.76
C LEU A 276 -1.71 0.65 10.35
N LEU A 277 -1.04 1.71 9.92
CA LEU A 277 -0.20 1.66 8.72
C LEU A 277 1.18 1.14 9.06
N ALA A 278 1.54 -0.03 8.53
CA ALA A 278 2.87 -0.61 8.72
C ALA A 278 3.92 0.10 7.85
N GLU A 279 4.86 0.78 8.50
CA GLU A 279 6.03 1.39 7.89
C GLU A 279 7.30 0.75 8.45
N TYR A 280 8.28 0.56 7.58
CA TYR A 280 9.61 0.10 7.95
C TYR A 280 10.64 1.20 7.66
N ASP A 281 11.33 1.65 8.71
CA ASP A 281 12.41 2.64 8.60
C ASP A 281 13.74 1.93 8.33
N PHE A 282 13.89 1.47 7.08
CA PHE A 282 15.07 0.73 6.65
C PHE A 282 16.36 1.55 6.65
N LYS A 283 16.28 2.89 6.61
CA LYS A 283 17.45 3.78 6.59
C LYS A 283 18.09 3.95 7.97
N ASN A 284 17.27 4.03 9.01
CA ASN A 284 17.72 4.23 10.38
C ASN A 284 17.88 2.90 11.14
N ASP A 285 17.56 1.76 10.52
CA ASP A 285 17.75 0.46 11.14
C ASP A 285 19.23 0.06 11.15
N SER A 286 19.88 0.22 12.31
CA SER A 286 21.25 -0.21 12.56
C SER A 286 21.36 -1.63 13.13
N VAL A 287 20.25 -2.28 13.45
CA VAL A 287 20.22 -3.63 14.04
C VAL A 287 20.41 -4.67 12.94
N ASN A 288 19.65 -4.50 11.84
CA ASN A 288 19.76 -5.38 10.69
C ASN A 288 20.92 -4.93 9.79
N PRO A 289 21.88 -5.83 9.47
CA PRO A 289 23.02 -5.47 8.65
C PRO A 289 22.57 -5.13 7.22
N ASP A 290 23.16 -4.07 6.67
CA ASP A 290 22.95 -3.71 5.27
C ASP A 290 23.61 -4.72 4.33
N LEU A 291 22.89 -5.05 3.27
CA LEU A 291 23.36 -5.89 2.18
C LEU A 291 23.96 -5.02 1.08
N ASN A 292 25.15 -5.41 0.64
CA ASN A 292 25.77 -4.85 -0.56
C ASN A 292 25.05 -5.40 -1.81
N MET A 293 23.87 -4.86 -2.09
CA MET A 293 23.08 -5.19 -3.26
C MET A 293 22.61 -3.90 -3.94
N ASP A 294 23.01 -3.74 -5.19
CA ASP A 294 22.60 -2.65 -6.06
C ASP A 294 22.00 -3.20 -7.35
N LEU A 295 21.15 -2.41 -7.99
CA LEU A 295 20.72 -2.66 -9.35
C LEU A 295 21.89 -2.44 -10.32
N LYS A 296 22.04 -3.34 -11.30
CA LYS A 296 23.05 -3.15 -12.35
C LYS A 296 22.71 -1.91 -13.19
N PRO A 297 23.71 -1.13 -13.63
CA PRO A 297 23.46 0.10 -14.42
C PRO A 297 22.80 -0.17 -15.78
N THR A 298 22.86 -1.40 -16.29
CA THR A 298 22.16 -1.83 -17.52
C THR A 298 20.65 -1.97 -17.35
N THR A 299 20.15 -1.97 -16.11
CA THR A 299 18.73 -2.16 -15.81
C THR A 299 18.04 -0.80 -15.77
N VAL A 300 17.09 -0.62 -16.69
CA VAL A 300 16.27 0.59 -16.76
C VAL A 300 14.83 0.20 -16.48
N LEU A 301 14.21 0.91 -15.55
CA LEU A 301 12.82 0.69 -15.17
C LEU A 301 11.88 1.37 -16.15
N ARG A 302 10.73 0.77 -16.37
CA ARG A 302 9.67 1.38 -17.17
C ARG A 302 8.92 2.41 -16.31
N PRO A 303 8.34 3.48 -16.89
CA PRO A 303 7.70 4.55 -16.11
C PRO A 303 6.62 4.06 -15.13
N TYR A 304 5.82 3.06 -15.50
CA TYR A 304 4.81 2.50 -14.60
C TYR A 304 5.41 1.72 -13.42
N GLN A 305 6.58 1.10 -13.59
CA GLN A 305 7.30 0.40 -12.52
C GLN A 305 7.86 1.39 -11.52
N GLU A 306 8.48 2.48 -12.01
CA GLU A 306 8.96 3.57 -11.18
C GLU A 306 7.82 4.22 -10.39
N LYS A 307 6.68 4.48 -11.04
CA LYS A 307 5.49 5.02 -10.38
C LYS A 307 4.98 4.09 -9.27
N SER A 308 5.04 2.77 -9.47
CA SER A 308 4.67 1.77 -8.46
C SER A 308 5.59 1.85 -7.24
N LEU A 309 6.90 1.89 -7.47
CA LEU A 309 7.92 1.93 -6.41
C LEU A 309 7.90 3.27 -5.66
N ARG A 310 7.66 4.38 -6.35
CA ARG A 310 7.51 5.71 -5.73
C ARG A 310 6.35 5.76 -4.74
N LYS A 311 5.27 5.02 -4.97
CA LYS A 311 4.18 4.91 -3.99
C LYS A 311 4.58 4.05 -2.78
N MET A 312 5.35 2.99 -3.00
CA MET A 312 5.84 2.11 -1.92
C MET A 312 6.86 2.81 -1.01
N PHE A 313 7.80 3.56 -1.60
CA PHE A 313 8.84 4.28 -0.89
C PHE A 313 8.46 5.76 -0.74
N GLY A 314 8.10 6.18 0.47
CA GLY A 314 7.77 7.58 0.79
C GLY A 314 8.57 8.06 2.01
N ASN A 315 9.03 9.31 1.99
CA ASN A 315 9.70 9.97 3.12
C ASN A 315 10.87 9.18 3.74
N GLY A 316 11.56 8.36 2.93
CA GLY A 316 12.68 7.53 3.37
C GLY A 316 12.32 6.23 4.11
N ARG A 317 11.02 5.93 4.24
CA ARG A 317 10.50 4.68 4.81
C ARG A 317 9.88 3.79 3.72
N ALA A 318 9.85 2.49 3.96
CA ALA A 318 9.16 1.53 3.11
C ALA A 318 7.78 1.26 3.70
N ARG A 319 6.74 1.30 2.87
CA ARG A 319 5.37 0.96 3.28
C ARG A 319 5.04 -0.47 2.90
N SER A 320 4.40 -1.18 3.81
CA SER A 320 3.78 -2.46 3.47
C SER A 320 2.57 -2.22 2.57
N GLY A 321 2.40 -3.04 1.53
CA GLY A 321 1.31 -2.90 0.59
C GLY A 321 1.37 -3.88 -0.56
N VAL A 322 0.34 -3.86 -1.41
CA VAL A 322 0.18 -4.77 -2.54
C VAL A 322 0.32 -4.01 -3.86
N ILE A 323 1.25 -4.46 -4.72
CA ILE A 323 1.41 -3.92 -6.07
C ILE A 323 0.81 -4.88 -7.10
N VAL A 324 -0.28 -4.46 -7.74
CA VAL A 324 -0.96 -5.25 -8.78
C VAL A 324 -0.43 -4.85 -10.16
N LEU A 325 0.09 -5.84 -10.90
CA LEU A 325 0.57 -5.67 -12.27
C LEU A 325 0.06 -6.82 -13.16
N PRO A 326 -0.09 -6.65 -14.49
CA PRO A 326 -0.46 -7.77 -15.36
C PRO A 326 0.72 -8.74 -15.56
N CYS A 327 0.46 -9.97 -16.02
CA CYS A 327 1.52 -10.92 -16.38
C CYS A 327 2.42 -10.33 -17.49
N GLY A 328 3.74 -10.58 -17.43
CA GLY A 328 4.70 -10.05 -18.41
C GLY A 328 5.08 -8.56 -18.27
N SER A 329 4.49 -7.84 -17.32
CA SER A 329 4.79 -6.42 -17.05
C SER A 329 6.13 -6.17 -16.32
N GLY A 330 6.84 -7.22 -15.92
CA GLY A 330 8.07 -7.12 -15.13
C GLY A 330 7.85 -7.07 -13.62
N LYS A 331 6.89 -7.86 -13.10
CA LYS A 331 6.63 -8.05 -11.65
C LYS A 331 7.91 -8.34 -10.86
N THR A 332 8.71 -9.27 -11.38
CA THR A 332 9.96 -9.70 -10.73
C THR A 332 10.98 -8.57 -10.67
N LEU A 333 11.08 -7.74 -11.71
CA LEU A 333 12.00 -6.60 -11.72
C LEU A 333 11.63 -5.56 -10.66
N VAL A 334 10.33 -5.30 -10.46
CA VAL A 334 9.84 -4.41 -9.40
C VAL A 334 10.22 -4.95 -8.02
N GLY A 335 10.06 -6.26 -7.78
CA GLY A 335 10.46 -6.90 -6.52
C GLY A 335 11.98 -6.84 -6.27
N VAL A 336 12.79 -7.16 -7.28
CA VAL A 336 14.26 -7.06 -7.20
C VAL A 336 14.69 -5.61 -6.91
N THR A 337 14.04 -4.65 -7.56
CA THR A 337 14.30 -3.21 -7.33
C THR A 337 13.95 -2.79 -5.91
N ALA A 338 12.80 -3.24 -5.40
CA ALA A 338 12.40 -2.96 -4.02
C ALA A 338 13.43 -3.52 -3.04
N ALA A 339 13.87 -4.77 -3.23
CA ALA A 339 14.91 -5.38 -2.41
C ALA A 339 16.25 -4.62 -2.48
N CYS A 340 16.67 -4.16 -3.67
CA CYS A 340 17.88 -3.33 -3.85
C CYS A 340 17.76 -1.94 -3.23
N THR A 341 16.54 -1.42 -3.08
CA THR A 341 16.28 -0.11 -2.47
C THR A 341 16.30 -0.22 -0.95
N VAL A 342 15.69 -1.27 -0.39
CA VAL A 342 15.66 -1.53 1.06
C VAL A 342 17.02 -1.97 1.59
N ARG A 343 17.77 -2.77 0.82
CA ARG A 343 19.11 -3.29 1.17
C ARG A 343 19.18 -4.10 2.46
N LYS A 344 18.06 -4.72 2.87
CA LYS A 344 18.00 -5.63 4.01
C LYS A 344 17.65 -7.04 3.53
N ARG A 345 17.69 -8.01 4.44
CA ARG A 345 17.36 -9.41 4.13
C ARG A 345 15.96 -9.54 3.57
N CYS A 346 15.83 -10.25 2.46
CA CYS A 346 14.59 -10.36 1.71
C CYS A 346 14.14 -11.82 1.64
N LEU A 347 12.87 -12.04 1.96
CA LEU A 347 12.20 -13.33 1.79
C LEU A 347 11.23 -13.27 0.62
N VAL A 348 11.40 -14.14 -0.37
CA VAL A 348 10.53 -14.23 -1.53
C VAL A 348 9.75 -15.55 -1.48
N LEU A 349 8.43 -15.43 -1.38
CA LEU A 349 7.51 -16.57 -1.36
C LEU A 349 6.87 -16.79 -2.73
N CYS A 350 7.02 -18.01 -3.24
CA CYS A 350 6.55 -18.43 -4.55
C CYS A 350 5.48 -19.52 -4.45
N THR A 351 4.68 -19.69 -5.50
CA THR A 351 3.68 -20.77 -5.58
C THR A 351 4.28 -22.11 -5.99
N SER A 352 5.38 -22.11 -6.76
CA SER A 352 5.99 -23.33 -7.29
C SER A 352 7.52 -23.26 -7.30
N GLY A 353 8.19 -24.42 -7.33
CA GLY A 353 9.64 -24.50 -7.43
C GLY A 353 10.20 -23.90 -8.74
N VAL A 354 9.43 -23.94 -9.83
CA VAL A 354 9.82 -23.27 -11.09
C VAL A 354 9.88 -21.76 -10.91
N ALA A 355 8.91 -21.18 -10.21
CA ALA A 355 8.92 -19.75 -9.90
C ALA A 355 10.12 -19.38 -9.01
N VAL A 356 10.51 -20.23 -8.06
CA VAL A 356 11.72 -20.03 -7.23
C VAL A 356 12.97 -19.88 -8.10
N GLU A 357 13.16 -20.76 -9.09
CA GLU A 357 14.32 -20.69 -9.98
C GLU A 357 14.29 -19.46 -10.90
N GLN A 358 13.09 -19.07 -11.34
CA GLN A 358 12.91 -17.83 -12.09
C GLN A 358 13.32 -16.61 -11.26
N TRP A 359 12.85 -16.51 -10.01
CA TRP A 359 13.24 -15.43 -9.11
C TRP A 359 14.76 -15.40 -8.87
N ARG A 360 15.39 -16.54 -8.59
CA ARG A 360 16.86 -16.63 -8.44
C ARG A 360 17.58 -16.10 -9.67
N SER A 361 17.18 -16.55 -10.86
CA SER A 361 17.78 -16.13 -12.12
C SER A 361 17.64 -14.62 -12.34
N GLN A 362 16.48 -14.05 -12.00
CA GLN A 362 16.22 -12.62 -12.12
C GLN A 362 17.02 -11.77 -11.13
N PHE A 363 17.15 -12.20 -9.87
CA PHE A 363 18.05 -11.54 -8.91
C PHE A 363 19.49 -11.50 -9.44
N LYS A 364 20.00 -12.62 -9.93
CA LYS A 364 21.36 -12.71 -10.51
C LYS A 364 21.52 -11.86 -11.77
N MET A 365 20.47 -11.75 -12.59
CA MET A 365 20.49 -10.99 -13.83
C MET A 365 20.52 -9.48 -13.55
N TRP A 366 19.64 -8.98 -12.68
CA TRP A 366 19.39 -7.55 -12.51
C TRP A 366 20.12 -6.90 -11.33
N SER A 367 20.50 -7.65 -10.31
CA SER A 367 21.22 -7.13 -9.14
C SER A 367 22.69 -7.56 -9.13
N THR A 368 23.53 -6.83 -8.39
CA THR A 368 24.96 -7.12 -8.20
C THR A 368 25.25 -8.20 -7.16
N ILE A 369 24.21 -8.87 -6.64
CA ILE A 369 24.35 -9.82 -5.53
C ILE A 369 25.08 -11.11 -5.94
N ASP A 370 25.87 -11.67 -5.02
CA ASP A 370 26.57 -12.94 -5.22
C ASP A 370 25.61 -14.15 -5.09
N ASP A 371 25.78 -15.12 -5.99
CA ASP A 371 24.94 -16.31 -6.10
C ASP A 371 24.97 -17.20 -4.84
N ARG A 372 26.02 -17.09 -4.01
CA ARG A 372 26.13 -17.84 -2.74
C ARG A 372 25.26 -17.26 -1.63
N THR A 373 24.85 -16.01 -1.74
CA THR A 373 24.01 -15.34 -0.73
C THR A 373 22.52 -15.52 -0.98
N ILE A 374 22.14 -16.02 -2.16
CA ILE A 374 20.78 -16.40 -2.53
C ILE A 374 20.58 -17.88 -2.20
N CYS A 375 19.68 -18.19 -1.29
CA CYS A 375 19.33 -19.57 -0.94
C CYS A 375 17.95 -19.92 -1.46
N ARG A 376 17.82 -21.11 -2.03
CA ARG A 376 16.52 -21.70 -2.35
C ARG A 376 16.14 -22.71 -1.28
N PHE A 377 14.89 -22.63 -0.86
CA PHE A 377 14.29 -23.57 0.08
C PHE A 377 13.03 -24.16 -0.56
N THR A 378 13.21 -25.24 -1.31
CA THR A 378 12.12 -26.04 -1.88
C THR A 378 12.21 -27.49 -1.37
N SER A 379 11.25 -28.34 -1.74
CA SER A 379 11.30 -29.77 -1.44
C SER A 379 12.57 -30.43 -2.01
N ASP A 380 12.97 -29.98 -3.20
CA ASP A 380 13.99 -30.66 -4.02
C ASP A 380 15.36 -29.98 -3.91
N ALA A 381 15.39 -28.66 -3.66
CA ALA A 381 16.60 -27.87 -3.50
C ALA A 381 16.66 -27.28 -2.08
N LYS A 382 17.61 -27.79 -1.28
CA LYS A 382 17.90 -27.32 0.07
C LYS A 382 19.31 -26.73 0.09
N ASP A 383 19.44 -25.51 -0.40
CA ASP A 383 20.71 -24.79 -0.31
C ASP A 383 21.02 -24.55 1.19
N LYS A 384 22.28 -24.68 1.62
CA LYS A 384 22.63 -24.53 3.05
C LYS A 384 22.45 -23.06 3.47
N PRO A 385 21.80 -22.76 4.62
CA PRO A 385 21.49 -21.39 5.04
C PRO A 385 22.71 -20.57 5.54
N VAL A 386 23.95 -20.98 5.23
CA VAL A 386 25.15 -20.32 5.73
C VAL A 386 25.30 -18.96 5.03
N ASN A 387 25.14 -17.86 5.79
CA ASN A 387 25.15 -16.47 5.29
C ASN A 387 24.08 -16.18 4.23
N CYS A 388 22.88 -16.70 4.44
CA CYS A 388 21.74 -16.42 3.58
C CYS A 388 21.21 -15.00 3.80
N ASN A 389 21.19 -14.21 2.73
CA ASN A 389 20.68 -12.84 2.76
C ASN A 389 19.37 -12.70 1.98
N ILE A 390 19.22 -13.47 0.90
CA ILE A 390 17.98 -13.58 0.14
C ILE A 390 17.53 -15.03 0.18
N ALA A 391 16.39 -15.27 0.82
CA ALA A 391 15.76 -16.58 0.84
C ALA A 391 14.60 -16.60 -0.16
N ILE A 392 14.57 -17.63 -1.01
CA ILE A 392 13.47 -17.84 -1.95
C ILE A 392 12.85 -19.21 -1.65
N SER A 393 11.59 -19.22 -1.24
CA SER A 393 10.88 -20.44 -0.81
C SER A 393 9.48 -20.52 -1.42
N THR A 394 8.78 -21.62 -1.17
CA THR A 394 7.39 -21.82 -1.59
C THR A 394 6.43 -21.71 -0.40
N TYR A 395 5.22 -21.22 -0.64
CA TYR A 395 4.17 -21.15 0.39
C TYR A 395 3.95 -22.50 1.06
N SER A 396 3.89 -23.58 0.27
CA SER A 396 3.72 -24.94 0.76
C SER A 396 4.83 -25.41 1.70
N MET A 397 6.06 -24.91 1.56
CA MET A 397 7.18 -25.29 2.43
C MET A 397 7.06 -24.60 3.80
N VAL A 398 6.70 -23.31 3.79
CA VAL A 398 6.59 -22.48 4.99
C VAL A 398 5.37 -22.87 5.83
N SER A 399 4.21 -23.11 5.20
CA SER A 399 2.96 -23.42 5.90
C SER A 399 2.82 -24.89 6.34
N PHE A 400 3.71 -25.79 5.90
CA PHE A 400 3.61 -27.21 6.22
C PHE A 400 3.77 -27.50 7.72
N THR A 401 2.70 -27.97 8.36
CA THR A 401 2.67 -28.26 9.81
C THR A 401 3.04 -29.71 10.17
N GLY A 402 3.23 -30.59 9.17
CA GLY A 402 3.56 -31.99 9.38
C GLY A 402 5.03 -32.26 9.78
N LYS A 403 5.39 -33.54 9.92
CA LYS A 403 6.78 -33.95 10.20
C LYS A 403 7.70 -33.60 9.02
N ARG A 404 8.55 -32.60 9.21
CA ARG A 404 9.60 -32.20 8.28
C ARG A 404 10.83 -33.10 8.43
N SER A 405 11.60 -33.27 7.35
CA SER A 405 12.95 -33.85 7.44
C SER A 405 13.83 -32.99 8.34
N TRP A 406 14.82 -33.57 9.02
CA TRP A 406 15.75 -32.85 9.92
C TRP A 406 16.30 -31.56 9.29
N GLU A 407 16.85 -31.65 8.06
CA GLU A 407 17.40 -30.51 7.32
C GLU A 407 16.37 -29.39 7.07
N ALA A 408 15.12 -29.77 6.77
CA ALA A 408 14.04 -28.80 6.57
C ALA A 408 13.62 -28.14 7.88
N GLY A 409 13.73 -28.87 9.00
CA GLY A 409 13.54 -28.31 10.34
C GLY A 409 14.61 -27.26 10.67
N GLU A 410 15.88 -27.54 10.40
CA GLU A 410 16.97 -26.58 10.63
C GLU A 410 16.82 -25.31 9.78
N VAL A 411 16.42 -25.45 8.51
CA VAL A 411 16.14 -24.31 7.63
C VAL A 411 14.96 -23.48 8.14
N MET A 412 13.88 -24.12 8.59
CA MET A 412 12.72 -23.40 9.13
C MET A 412 13.05 -22.68 10.44
N ASN A 413 13.81 -23.32 11.32
CA ASN A 413 14.31 -22.68 12.54
C ASN A 413 15.19 -21.47 12.20
N PHE A 414 16.06 -21.60 11.19
CA PHE A 414 16.84 -20.47 10.68
C PHE A 414 15.90 -19.35 10.18
N MET A 415 14.95 -19.65 9.29
CA MET A 415 14.02 -18.65 8.74
C MET A 415 13.19 -17.93 9.81
N GLN A 416 12.77 -18.64 10.87
CA GLN A 416 12.00 -18.07 11.99
C GLN A 416 12.88 -17.27 12.97
N SER A 417 14.16 -17.63 13.10
CA SER A 417 15.11 -16.92 13.95
C SER A 417 15.62 -15.60 13.35
N GLN A 418 15.44 -15.40 12.04
CA GLN A 418 15.90 -14.21 11.34
C GLN A 418 14.73 -13.28 11.05
N GLU A 419 15.00 -11.98 11.12
CA GLU A 419 14.08 -10.94 10.66
C GLU A 419 14.27 -10.69 9.17
N TRP A 420 13.13 -10.45 8.51
CA TRP A 420 13.03 -10.18 7.08
C TRP A 420 12.38 -8.82 6.88
N ALA A 421 12.85 -8.10 5.87
CA ALA A 421 12.36 -6.78 5.50
C ALA A 421 11.39 -6.80 4.31
#